data_AF-A0A9D2JX33-F1
#
_entry.id   AF-A0A9D2JX33-F1
#
_cell.length_a   1.000
_cell.length_b   1.000
_cell.length_c   1.000
_cell.angle_alpha   90.00
_cell.angle_beta   90.00
_cell.angle_gamma   90.00
#
_symmetry.space_group_name_H-M   'P 1'
#
loop_
_entity.id
_entity.type
_entity.pdbx_description
1 polymer ?
#
loop_
_entity_poly.entity_id
_entity_poly.type
_entity_poly.pdbx_seq_one_letter_code
_entity_poly.pdbx_strand_id
1 'polypeptide(L)'
;MRTIREFAFFAFFALLPVTSACAQQKLMVGNGQAIMSDGWADSVAVYRERARQGEVEAYRKLAWCYENGIGVDANFINMMYLYERADYMSGKRPHYYFRKSRLGQMLEEMERKYQDNDSIGATEISTRINKEWPSFLWMMKVMNTGDKKELIHILEPEARKGEKVTRLVLASLAADSVCTDACVSELEEVATYAPMVYNRLGQIYMGHPDSTQTDIDRAIGYFRRADEYAMLSQKGAISLLECYRIKMEKGEKPCDEMELSRLRRLSEYRKSAEME
;
A
#
# COMPACT_ATOMS: atom_id res chain seq x y z
N MET A 1 12.06 -26.97 -0.33
CA MET A 1 10.92 -27.42 -1.15
C MET A 1 9.68 -27.51 -0.28
N ARG A 2 8.91 -26.41 -0.24
CA ARG A 2 7.45 -26.46 -0.12
C ARG A 2 6.96 -26.06 -1.50
N THR A 3 6.37 -27.04 -2.14
CA THR A 3 6.14 -27.15 -3.57
C THR A 3 4.82 -26.51 -3.92
N ILE A 4 4.76 -25.80 -5.05
CA ILE A 4 3.71 -25.78 -6.08
C ILE A 4 2.27 -25.52 -5.58
N ARG A 5 1.77 -26.18 -4.54
CA ARG A 5 0.45 -26.15 -3.90
C ARG A 5 -0.09 -24.82 -3.32
N GLU A 6 0.67 -23.72 -3.31
CA GLU A 6 0.04 -22.36 -3.39
C GLU A 6 -0.57 -22.10 -4.79
N PHE A 7 -0.47 -23.10 -5.66
CA PHE A 7 -1.08 -23.35 -6.97
C PHE A 7 -2.56 -23.03 -7.08
N ALA A 8 -3.29 -22.89 -5.98
CA ALA A 8 -4.71 -22.54 -6.03
C ALA A 8 -4.93 -21.12 -6.59
N PHE A 9 -3.96 -20.21 -6.41
CA PHE A 9 -3.96 -18.90 -7.10
C PHE A 9 -3.47 -19.02 -8.56
N PHE A 10 -2.65 -20.04 -8.84
CA PHE A 10 -1.93 -20.26 -10.09
C PHE A 10 -2.79 -20.93 -11.19
N ALA A 11 -4.02 -21.35 -10.90
CA ALA A 11 -4.93 -21.99 -11.85
C ALA A 11 -6.13 -21.14 -12.29
N PHE A 12 -6.38 -19.97 -11.68
CA PHE A 12 -7.54 -19.13 -12.02
C PHE A 12 -7.30 -18.21 -13.23
N PHE A 13 -6.03 -18.03 -13.63
CA PHE A 13 -5.64 -17.24 -14.80
C PHE A 13 -5.48 -18.03 -16.11
N ALA A 14 -5.74 -19.34 -16.13
CA ALA A 14 -5.42 -20.18 -17.29
C ALA A 14 -6.56 -20.42 -18.30
N LEU A 15 -7.76 -19.83 -18.12
CA LEU A 15 -8.93 -20.14 -18.97
C LEU A 15 -9.80 -18.93 -19.37
N LEU A 16 -9.19 -17.79 -19.68
CA LEU A 16 -9.91 -16.76 -20.47
C LEU A 16 -9.43 -16.81 -21.92
N PRO A 17 -10.18 -17.42 -22.86
CA PRO A 17 -10.13 -16.96 -24.22
C PRO A 17 -10.83 -15.59 -24.25
N VAL A 18 -10.05 -14.52 -24.25
CA VAL A 18 -10.56 -13.19 -24.61
C VAL A 18 -10.81 -13.22 -26.11
N THR A 19 -12.07 -13.39 -26.51
CA THR A 19 -12.55 -12.98 -27.82
C THR A 19 -13.52 -11.81 -27.67
N SER A 20 -13.31 -10.84 -28.56
CA SER A 20 -13.90 -9.50 -28.71
C SER A 20 -15.42 -9.37 -28.58
N ALA A 21 -15.90 -8.23 -28.06
CA ALA A 21 -16.67 -7.24 -28.84
C ALA A 21 -17.01 -5.99 -28.00
N CYS A 22 -17.00 -4.85 -28.69
CA CYS A 22 -17.33 -3.51 -28.20
C CYS A 22 -18.84 -3.32 -28.03
N ALA A 23 -19.28 -2.68 -26.94
CA ALA A 23 -20.46 -1.81 -26.94
C ALA A 23 -20.43 -0.87 -25.73
N GLN A 24 -20.33 0.43 -25.99
CA GLN A 24 -20.63 1.47 -25.01
C GLN A 24 -22.13 1.46 -24.71
N GLN A 25 -22.52 1.54 -23.44
CA GLN A 25 -23.72 2.29 -23.09
C GLN A 25 -23.60 2.97 -21.73
N LYS A 26 -23.75 4.29 -21.79
CA LYS A 26 -23.88 5.22 -20.68
C LYS A 26 -25.30 5.09 -20.13
N LEU A 27 -25.45 4.82 -18.83
CA LEU A 27 -26.60 5.29 -18.06
C LEU A 27 -26.11 5.81 -16.70
N MET A 28 -26.49 7.05 -16.42
CA MET A 28 -26.30 7.76 -15.16
C MET A 28 -27.50 7.53 -14.22
N VAL A 29 -27.28 7.91 -12.96
CA VAL A 29 -28.26 8.26 -11.90
C VAL A 29 -28.84 7.06 -11.13
N GLY A 30 -28.92 7.04 -9.79
CA GLY A 30 -28.67 7.97 -8.68
C GLY A 30 -28.73 7.13 -7.37
N ASN A 31 -28.36 7.52 -6.16
CA ASN A 31 -28.25 8.77 -5.41
C ASN A 31 -27.14 8.52 -4.37
N GLY A 32 -26.31 9.47 -3.92
CA GLY A 32 -26.65 10.80 -3.45
C GLY A 32 -26.61 10.82 -1.92
N GLN A 33 -25.43 11.03 -1.34
CA GLN A 33 -25.27 11.83 -0.13
C GLN A 33 -23.81 12.29 0.00
N ALA A 34 -23.53 13.42 -0.65
CA ALA A 34 -22.51 14.34 -0.17
C ALA A 34 -23.03 14.90 1.16
N ILE A 35 -22.55 14.36 2.28
CA ILE A 35 -22.73 14.99 3.59
C ILE A 35 -21.44 15.77 3.86
N MET A 36 -21.57 17.08 3.70
CA MET A 36 -20.84 18.20 4.30
C MET A 36 -19.43 17.94 4.87
N SER A 37 -18.51 18.79 4.42
CA SER A 37 -17.08 18.60 4.18
C SER A 37 -16.15 18.60 5.39
N ASP A 38 -16.63 18.83 6.61
CA ASP A 38 -15.72 19.21 7.70
C ASP A 38 -15.46 18.05 8.69
N GLY A 39 -16.47 17.21 8.98
CA GLY A 39 -16.32 16.14 9.97
C GLY A 39 -15.51 14.92 9.52
N TRP A 40 -15.43 14.66 8.22
CA TRP A 40 -14.71 13.48 7.69
C TRP A 40 -13.21 13.72 7.57
N ALA A 41 -12.78 14.94 7.23
CA ALA A 41 -11.36 15.30 7.23
C ALA A 41 -10.79 15.23 8.65
N ASP A 42 -11.55 15.74 9.63
CA ASP A 42 -11.25 15.59 11.05
C ASP A 42 -11.19 14.11 11.47
N SER A 43 -12.11 13.29 10.96
CA SER A 43 -12.11 11.85 11.21
C SER A 43 -10.86 11.16 10.63
N VAL A 44 -10.43 11.52 9.42
CA VAL A 44 -9.21 10.96 8.80
C VAL A 44 -7.97 11.36 9.60
N ALA A 45 -7.85 12.63 10.02
CA ALA A 45 -6.73 13.08 10.83
C ALA A 45 -6.65 12.32 12.17
N VAL A 46 -7.80 12.12 12.83
CA VAL A 46 -7.90 11.32 14.06
C VAL A 46 -7.52 9.86 13.82
N TYR A 47 -8.02 9.23 12.75
CA TYR A 47 -7.64 7.85 12.42
C TYR A 47 -6.16 7.73 12.08
N ARG A 48 -5.59 8.71 11.38
CA ARG A 48 -4.17 8.75 11.06
C ARG A 48 -3.33 8.84 12.33
N GLU A 49 -3.66 9.75 13.25
CA GLU A 49 -2.91 9.87 14.50
C GLU A 49 -3.03 8.60 15.37
N ARG A 50 -4.23 8.04 15.51
CA ARG A 50 -4.42 6.78 16.25
C ARG A 50 -3.69 5.60 15.59
N ALA A 51 -3.66 5.55 14.27
CA ALA A 51 -2.90 4.55 13.52
C ALA A 51 -1.38 4.73 13.74
N ARG A 52 -0.87 5.97 13.82
CA ARG A 52 0.53 6.25 14.21
C ARG A 52 0.88 5.75 15.61
N GLN A 53 -0.10 5.73 16.51
CA GLN A 53 0.05 5.15 17.84
C GLN A 53 -0.03 3.61 17.84
N GLY A 54 -0.24 2.99 16.67
CA GLY A 54 -0.29 1.54 16.50
C GLY A 54 -1.68 0.93 16.66
N GLU A 55 -2.74 1.72 16.69
CA GLU A 55 -4.10 1.20 16.90
C GLU A 55 -4.65 0.49 15.64
N VAL A 56 -4.90 -0.81 15.76
CA VAL A 56 -5.43 -1.68 14.67
C VAL A 56 -6.71 -1.14 14.06
N GLU A 57 -7.67 -0.72 14.90
CA GLU A 57 -8.96 -0.26 14.42
C GLU A 57 -8.83 1.06 13.65
N ALA A 58 -7.87 1.90 14.02
CA ALA A 58 -7.59 3.13 13.30
C ALA A 58 -6.97 2.85 11.91
N TYR A 59 -6.06 1.87 11.79
CA TYR A 59 -5.59 1.40 10.49
C TYR A 59 -6.74 0.92 9.60
N ARG A 60 -7.65 0.11 10.15
CA ARG A 60 -8.81 -0.42 9.42
C ARG A 60 -9.76 0.69 8.95
N LYS A 61 -10.04 1.67 9.79
CA LYS A 61 -10.89 2.82 9.43
C LYS A 61 -10.24 3.73 8.41
N LEU A 62 -8.93 3.97 8.52
CA LEU A 62 -8.19 4.75 7.53
C LEU A 62 -8.14 4.04 6.17
N ALA A 63 -7.97 2.71 6.16
CA ALA A 63 -8.06 1.90 4.94
C ALA A 63 -9.45 2.02 4.28
N TRP A 64 -10.52 1.96 5.08
CA TRP A 64 -11.90 2.13 4.61
C TRP A 64 -12.15 3.54 4.04
N CYS A 65 -11.56 4.59 4.62
CA CYS A 65 -11.59 5.94 4.06
C CYS A 65 -10.94 5.98 2.66
N TYR A 66 -9.77 5.36 2.47
CA TYR A 66 -9.13 5.25 1.16
C TYR A 66 -9.88 4.32 0.18
N GLU A 67 -10.63 3.33 0.67
CA GLU A 67 -11.46 2.47 -0.16
C GLU A 67 -12.66 3.24 -0.75
N ASN A 68 -13.27 4.12 0.04
CA ASN A 68 -14.53 4.79 -0.30
C ASN A 68 -14.36 6.27 -0.68
N GLY A 69 -13.16 6.82 -0.63
CA GLY A 69 -12.90 8.23 -0.94
C GLY A 69 -13.49 9.20 0.10
N ILE A 70 -13.46 8.84 1.38
CA ILE A 70 -14.09 9.61 2.47
C ILE A 70 -13.01 10.43 3.19
N GLY A 71 -13.06 11.76 3.04
CA GLY A 71 -12.08 12.69 3.63
C GLY A 71 -10.68 12.63 3.00
N VAL A 72 -10.46 11.70 2.07
CA VAL A 72 -9.27 11.52 1.22
C VAL A 72 -9.71 11.00 -0.13
N ASP A 73 -8.91 11.21 -1.17
CA ASP A 73 -9.16 10.58 -2.46
C ASP A 73 -9.08 9.06 -2.36
N ALA A 74 -9.97 8.36 -3.05
CA ALA A 74 -9.93 6.91 -3.13
C ALA A 74 -8.55 6.47 -3.68
N ASN A 75 -7.91 5.55 -2.98
CA ASN A 75 -6.55 5.12 -3.30
C ASN A 75 -6.34 3.65 -2.93
N PHE A 76 -6.33 2.81 -3.96
CA PHE A 76 -6.15 1.37 -3.83
C PHE A 76 -4.83 0.99 -3.12
N ILE A 77 -3.73 1.68 -3.43
CA ILE A 77 -2.41 1.39 -2.87
C ILE A 77 -2.41 1.63 -1.36
N ASN A 78 -2.90 2.79 -0.93
CA ASN A 78 -2.95 3.16 0.49
C ASN A 78 -3.94 2.28 1.26
N MET A 79 -5.10 1.98 0.67
CA MET A 79 -6.07 1.04 1.24
C MET A 79 -5.43 -0.34 1.49
N MET A 80 -4.77 -0.93 0.50
CA MET A 80 -4.13 -2.24 0.63
C MET A 80 -3.05 -2.23 1.72
N TYR A 81 -2.18 -1.22 1.71
CA TYR A 81 -1.12 -1.08 2.70
C TYR A 81 -1.68 -1.01 4.13
N LEU A 82 -2.74 -0.22 4.35
CA LEU A 82 -3.32 -0.03 5.68
C LEU A 82 -4.08 -1.26 6.17
N TYR A 83 -4.77 -2.00 5.30
CA TYR A 83 -5.36 -3.28 5.69
C TYR A 83 -4.28 -4.32 6.05
N GLU A 84 -3.19 -4.39 5.28
CA GLU A 84 -2.07 -5.28 5.58
C GLU A 84 -1.41 -4.89 6.92
N ARG A 85 -1.31 -3.58 7.20
CA ARG A 85 -0.86 -3.11 8.51
C ARG A 85 -1.79 -3.48 9.63
N ALA A 86 -3.10 -3.36 9.45
CA ALA A 86 -4.06 -3.80 10.45
C ALA A 86 -3.90 -5.32 10.72
N ASP A 87 -3.73 -6.14 9.69
CA ASP A 87 -3.51 -7.58 9.83
C ASP A 87 -2.23 -7.86 10.63
N TYR A 88 -1.14 -7.21 10.25
CA TYR A 88 0.16 -7.34 10.92
C TYR A 88 0.07 -6.90 12.39
N MET A 89 -0.49 -5.71 12.65
CA MET A 89 -0.62 -5.10 13.97
C MET A 89 -1.69 -5.75 14.86
N SER A 90 -2.37 -6.80 14.39
CA SER A 90 -3.34 -7.57 15.16
C SER A 90 -2.99 -9.05 15.27
N GLY A 91 -1.86 -9.46 14.68
CA GLY A 91 -1.46 -10.87 14.59
C GLY A 91 -2.40 -11.71 13.70
N LYS A 92 -3.23 -11.08 12.86
CA LYS A 92 -4.09 -11.80 11.92
C LYS A 92 -3.28 -12.26 10.72
N ARG A 93 -3.81 -13.27 10.03
CA ARG A 93 -3.24 -13.73 8.76
C ARG A 93 -3.31 -12.60 7.72
N PRO A 94 -2.38 -12.53 6.76
CA PRO A 94 -2.45 -11.56 5.68
C PRO A 94 -3.80 -11.56 4.97
N HIS A 95 -4.26 -10.37 4.62
CA HIS A 95 -5.51 -10.07 3.94
C HIS A 95 -6.77 -10.33 4.76
N TYR A 96 -6.69 -10.54 6.08
CA TYR A 96 -7.88 -10.82 6.90
C TYR A 96 -8.86 -9.64 6.90
N TYR A 97 -8.39 -8.42 7.12
CA TYR A 97 -9.25 -7.23 7.08
C TYR A 97 -9.60 -6.82 5.65
N PHE A 98 -8.66 -6.95 4.70
CA PHE A 98 -8.96 -6.67 3.28
C PHE A 98 -10.10 -7.54 2.76
N ARG A 99 -10.14 -8.84 3.09
CA ARG A 99 -11.21 -9.74 2.63
C ARG A 99 -12.60 -9.32 3.12
N LYS A 100 -12.65 -8.65 4.27
CA LYS A 100 -13.89 -8.09 4.84
C LYS A 100 -14.23 -6.70 4.30
N SER A 101 -13.36 -6.10 3.51
CA SER A 101 -13.61 -4.82 2.85
C SER A 101 -14.66 -4.97 1.76
N ARG A 102 -15.12 -3.86 1.19
CA ARG A 102 -16.07 -3.88 0.07
C ARG A 102 -15.46 -4.57 -1.15
N LEU A 103 -14.23 -4.20 -1.53
CA LEU A 103 -13.54 -4.86 -2.64
C LEU A 103 -13.28 -6.34 -2.35
N GLY A 104 -12.86 -6.69 -1.12
CA GLY A 104 -12.64 -8.08 -0.73
C GLY A 104 -13.91 -8.94 -0.89
N GLN A 105 -15.05 -8.46 -0.41
CA GLN A 105 -16.33 -9.16 -0.54
C GLN A 105 -16.77 -9.28 -2.01
N MET A 106 -16.54 -8.25 -2.82
CA MET A 106 -16.83 -8.30 -4.26
C MET A 106 -15.96 -9.34 -4.97
N LEU A 107 -14.70 -9.50 -4.58
CA LEU A 107 -13.82 -10.54 -5.13
C LEU A 107 -14.27 -11.95 -4.72
N GLU A 108 -14.68 -12.15 -3.46
CA GLU A 108 -15.25 -13.43 -3.01
C GLU A 108 -16.55 -13.77 -3.73
N GLU A 109 -17.41 -12.77 -3.96
CA GLU A 109 -18.65 -12.93 -4.73
C GLU A 109 -18.34 -13.31 -6.19
N MET A 110 -17.39 -12.62 -6.82
CA MET A 110 -16.93 -12.92 -8.18
C MET A 110 -16.41 -14.36 -8.28
N GLU A 111 -15.59 -14.80 -7.33
CA GLU A 111 -15.05 -16.16 -7.29
C GLU A 111 -16.16 -17.20 -7.18
N ARG A 112 -17.15 -16.96 -6.30
CA ARG A 112 -18.31 -17.84 -6.15
C ARG A 112 -19.09 -17.95 -7.46
N LYS A 113 -19.32 -16.84 -8.17
CA LYS A 113 -19.99 -16.82 -9.46
C LYS A 113 -19.28 -17.67 -10.51
N TYR A 114 -17.95 -17.62 -10.55
CA TYR A 114 -17.18 -18.51 -11.42
C TYR A 114 -17.32 -19.98 -11.02
N GLN A 115 -17.32 -20.31 -9.73
CA GLN A 115 -17.53 -21.69 -9.24
C GLN A 115 -18.92 -22.22 -9.62
N ASP A 116 -19.93 -21.35 -9.65
CA ASP A 116 -21.30 -21.67 -10.07
C ASP A 116 -21.48 -21.71 -11.61
N ASN A 117 -20.40 -21.53 -12.38
CA ASN A 117 -20.41 -21.36 -13.84
C ASN A 117 -21.30 -20.18 -14.33
N ASP A 118 -21.56 -19.19 -13.48
CA ASP A 118 -22.26 -17.94 -13.82
C ASP A 118 -21.28 -16.90 -14.38
N SER A 119 -20.90 -17.08 -15.64
CA SER A 119 -19.94 -16.20 -16.33
C SER A 119 -20.46 -14.76 -16.51
N ILE A 120 -21.77 -14.59 -16.68
CA ILE A 120 -22.40 -13.26 -16.81
C ILE A 120 -22.28 -12.51 -15.49
N GLY A 121 -22.71 -13.12 -14.38
CA GLY A 121 -22.62 -12.51 -13.05
C GLY A 121 -21.18 -12.20 -12.65
N ALA A 122 -20.23 -13.10 -12.94
CA ALA A 122 -18.81 -12.84 -12.69
C ALA A 122 -18.28 -11.64 -13.50
N THR A 123 -18.71 -11.52 -14.77
CA THR A 123 -18.32 -10.41 -15.66
C THR A 123 -18.91 -9.07 -15.19
N GLU A 124 -20.15 -9.06 -14.71
CA GLU A 124 -20.78 -7.86 -14.13
C GLU A 124 -20.00 -7.36 -12.90
N ILE A 125 -19.62 -8.27 -12.00
CA ILE A 125 -18.84 -7.93 -10.81
C ILE A 125 -17.45 -7.42 -11.20
N SER A 126 -16.76 -8.10 -12.12
CA SER A 126 -15.45 -7.67 -12.64
C SER A 126 -15.51 -6.27 -13.26
N THR A 127 -16.56 -5.99 -14.03
CA THR A 127 -16.80 -4.67 -14.64
C THR A 127 -17.01 -3.60 -13.57
N ARG A 128 -17.77 -3.92 -12.51
CA ARG A 128 -17.99 -3.03 -11.36
C ARG A 128 -16.68 -2.76 -10.59
N ILE A 129 -15.87 -3.79 -10.33
CA ILE A 129 -14.54 -3.65 -9.70
C ILE A 129 -13.66 -2.72 -10.53
N ASN A 130 -13.57 -2.94 -11.84
CA ASN A 130 -12.72 -2.13 -12.72
C ASN A 130 -13.17 -0.66 -12.77
N LYS A 131 -14.49 -0.41 -12.71
CA LYS A 131 -15.03 0.95 -12.68
C LYS A 131 -14.69 1.69 -11.39
N GLU A 132 -14.75 1.01 -10.24
CA GLU A 132 -14.51 1.60 -8.92
C GLU A 132 -13.01 1.68 -8.57
N TRP A 133 -12.24 0.67 -8.95
CA TRP A 133 -10.80 0.56 -8.69
C TRP A 133 -10.04 0.16 -9.96
N PRO A 134 -9.86 1.07 -10.94
CA PRO A 134 -9.18 0.74 -12.20
C PRO A 134 -7.73 0.28 -11.98
N SER A 135 -7.06 0.79 -10.95
CA SER A 135 -5.72 0.37 -10.54
C SER A 135 -5.63 -1.10 -10.09
N PHE A 136 -6.75 -1.73 -9.72
CA PHE A 136 -6.78 -3.15 -9.37
C PHE A 136 -6.38 -4.04 -10.55
N LEU A 137 -6.79 -3.71 -11.77
CA LEU A 137 -6.42 -4.50 -12.96
C LEU A 137 -4.90 -4.50 -13.18
N TRP A 138 -4.24 -3.37 -12.94
CA TRP A 138 -2.79 -3.28 -13.04
C TRP A 138 -2.10 -4.12 -11.98
N MET A 139 -2.63 -4.14 -10.75
CA MET A 139 -2.15 -5.05 -9.71
C MET A 139 -2.30 -6.53 -10.13
N MET A 140 -3.45 -6.90 -10.67
CA MET A 140 -3.65 -8.26 -11.20
C MET A 140 -2.66 -8.57 -12.32
N LYS A 141 -2.42 -7.63 -13.24
CA LYS A 141 -1.43 -7.83 -14.32
C LYS A 141 -0.02 -8.06 -13.75
N VAL A 142 0.39 -7.25 -12.78
CA VAL A 142 1.70 -7.37 -12.11
C VAL A 142 1.86 -8.75 -11.46
N MET A 143 0.85 -9.25 -10.76
CA MET A 143 0.91 -10.56 -10.08
C MET A 143 0.97 -11.74 -11.04
N ASN A 144 0.47 -11.59 -12.27
CA ASN A 144 0.41 -12.67 -13.27
C ASN A 144 1.57 -12.65 -14.27
N THR A 145 2.38 -11.59 -14.29
CA THR A 145 3.57 -11.52 -15.16
C THR A 145 4.80 -11.91 -14.35
N GLY A 146 5.32 -13.11 -14.61
CA GLY A 146 6.49 -13.65 -13.91
C GLY A 146 7.85 -13.11 -14.39
N ASP A 147 7.93 -12.62 -15.64
CA ASP A 147 9.18 -12.10 -16.20
C ASP A 147 9.32 -10.57 -15.98
N LYS A 148 10.46 -10.16 -15.41
CA LYS A 148 10.72 -8.73 -15.09
C LYS A 148 10.80 -7.85 -16.34
N LYS A 149 11.36 -8.33 -17.45
CA LYS A 149 11.52 -7.53 -18.67
C LYS A 149 10.18 -7.33 -19.37
N GLU A 150 9.40 -8.41 -19.47
CA GLU A 150 8.02 -8.37 -19.96
C GLU A 150 7.18 -7.42 -19.12
N LEU A 151 7.29 -7.51 -17.79
CA LEU A 151 6.57 -6.63 -16.87
C LEU A 151 6.90 -5.16 -17.13
N ILE A 152 8.19 -4.80 -17.23
CA ILE A 152 8.60 -3.42 -17.52
C ILE A 152 7.98 -2.94 -18.84
N HIS A 153 8.05 -3.75 -19.90
CA HIS A 153 7.50 -3.41 -21.20
C HIS A 153 5.98 -3.15 -21.16
N ILE A 154 5.24 -3.94 -20.38
CA ILE A 154 3.78 -3.79 -20.22
C ILE A 154 3.42 -2.54 -19.41
N LEU A 155 4.17 -2.24 -18.35
CA LEU A 155 3.82 -1.17 -17.41
C LEU A 155 4.24 0.22 -17.90
N GLU A 156 5.35 0.31 -18.64
CA GLU A 156 5.93 1.58 -19.08
C GLU A 156 4.96 2.54 -19.80
N PRO A 157 4.16 2.09 -20.80
CA PRO A 157 3.22 2.98 -21.49
C PRO A 157 2.16 3.57 -20.57
N GLU A 158 1.75 2.83 -19.55
CA GLU A 158 0.65 3.19 -18.65
C GLU A 158 1.15 4.05 -17.49
N ALA A 159 2.39 3.79 -17.05
CA ALA A 159 3.10 4.68 -16.16
C ALA A 159 3.27 6.07 -16.77
N ARG A 160 3.59 6.16 -18.07
CA ARG A 160 3.66 7.43 -18.83
C ARG A 160 2.31 8.15 -18.92
N LYS A 161 1.18 7.44 -18.79
CA LYS A 161 -0.17 8.02 -18.71
C LYS A 161 -0.55 8.44 -17.28
N GLY A 162 0.33 8.23 -16.30
CA GLY A 162 0.11 8.60 -14.90
C GLY A 162 -0.61 7.54 -14.07
N GLU A 163 -0.68 6.28 -14.51
CA GLU A 163 -1.30 5.23 -13.72
C GLU A 163 -0.44 4.91 -12.47
N LYS A 164 -1.07 4.96 -11.29
CA LYS A 164 -0.37 4.99 -10.00
C LYS A 164 0.33 3.67 -9.64
N VAL A 165 -0.29 2.52 -9.93
CA VAL A 165 0.27 1.20 -9.57
C VAL A 165 1.48 0.87 -10.44
N THR A 166 1.39 1.10 -11.75
CA THR A 166 2.46 0.88 -12.73
C THR A 166 3.68 1.74 -12.41
N ARG A 167 3.48 3.04 -12.13
CA ARG A 167 4.55 3.95 -11.70
C ARG A 167 5.23 3.48 -10.41
N LEU A 168 4.44 3.13 -9.39
CA LEU A 168 4.96 2.59 -8.13
C LEU A 168 5.82 1.34 -8.35
N VAL A 169 5.34 0.38 -9.15
CA VAL A 169 6.05 -0.87 -9.42
C VAL A 169 7.35 -0.60 -10.18
N LEU A 170 7.32 0.24 -11.23
CA LEU A 170 8.51 0.59 -11.99
C LEU A 170 9.55 1.32 -11.14
N ALA A 171 9.12 2.31 -10.34
CA ALA A 171 10.00 3.03 -9.42
C ALA A 171 10.66 2.07 -8.40
N SER A 172 9.90 1.09 -7.90
CA SER A 172 10.43 0.08 -6.98
C SER A 172 11.47 -0.83 -7.66
N LEU A 173 11.19 -1.28 -8.89
CA LEU A 173 12.11 -2.14 -9.66
C LEU A 173 13.41 -1.43 -10.04
N ALA A 174 13.36 -0.12 -10.26
CA ALA A 174 14.53 0.72 -10.53
C ALA A 174 15.37 0.92 -9.27
N ALA A 175 14.72 1.11 -8.12
CA ALA A 175 15.37 1.33 -6.83
C ALA A 175 16.13 0.11 -6.28
N ASP A 176 15.92 -1.09 -6.84
CA ASP A 176 16.70 -2.30 -6.51
C ASP A 176 18.06 -2.37 -7.24
N SER A 177 18.35 -1.39 -8.10
CA SER A 177 19.66 -1.17 -8.71
C SER A 177 20.43 -0.04 -8.00
N VAL A 178 21.61 0.33 -8.48
CA VAL A 178 22.34 1.51 -7.95
C VAL A 178 21.45 2.74 -8.12
N CYS A 179 21.00 3.32 -7.00
CA CYS A 179 20.04 4.41 -7.02
C CYS A 179 20.71 5.69 -7.55
N THR A 180 20.12 6.26 -8.60
CA THR A 180 20.54 7.55 -9.18
C THR A 180 19.63 8.67 -8.67
N ASP A 181 20.06 9.92 -8.79
CA ASP A 181 19.23 11.09 -8.44
C ASP A 181 17.88 11.09 -9.17
N ALA A 182 17.86 10.60 -10.42
CA ALA A 182 16.63 10.43 -11.19
C ALA A 182 15.68 9.39 -10.56
N CYS A 183 16.23 8.30 -10.02
CA CYS A 183 15.43 7.29 -9.31
C CYS A 183 14.84 7.84 -8.01
N VAL A 184 15.59 8.64 -7.26
CA VAL A 184 15.10 9.32 -6.04
C VAL A 184 13.96 10.27 -6.38
N SER A 185 14.12 11.11 -7.41
CA SER A 185 13.09 12.06 -7.84
C SER A 185 11.77 11.36 -8.22
N GLU A 186 11.84 10.25 -8.98
CA GLU A 186 10.64 9.47 -9.31
C GLU A 186 9.98 8.88 -8.06
N LEU A 187 10.76 8.33 -7.12
CA LEU A 187 10.23 7.81 -5.86
C LEU A 187 9.57 8.89 -5.01
N GLU A 188 10.11 10.12 -5.00
CA GLU A 188 9.50 11.26 -4.31
C GLU A 188 8.15 11.65 -4.93
N GLU A 189 8.05 11.63 -6.26
CA GLU A 189 6.78 11.87 -6.94
C GLU A 189 5.77 10.77 -6.63
N VAL A 190 6.18 9.50 -6.66
CA VAL A 190 5.32 8.37 -6.25
C VAL A 190 4.86 8.52 -4.81
N ALA A 191 5.74 8.96 -3.90
CA ALA A 191 5.43 9.12 -2.49
C ALA A 191 4.32 10.15 -2.21
N THR A 192 4.02 11.05 -3.15
CA THR A 192 2.90 12.01 -3.01
C THR A 192 1.53 11.33 -2.93
N TYR A 193 1.34 10.21 -3.62
CA TYR A 193 0.10 9.43 -3.59
C TYR A 193 0.26 8.07 -2.90
N ALA A 194 1.49 7.63 -2.66
CA ALA A 194 1.83 6.38 -2.00
C ALA A 194 2.87 6.60 -0.88
N PRO A 195 2.47 7.21 0.26
CA PRO A 195 3.42 7.64 1.31
C PRO A 195 4.25 6.51 1.94
N MET A 196 3.87 5.24 1.79
CA MET A 196 4.72 4.13 2.22
C MET A 196 6.06 4.08 1.48
N VAL A 197 6.19 4.70 0.30
CA VAL A 197 7.45 4.83 -0.45
C VAL A 197 8.51 5.62 0.31
N TYR A 198 8.10 6.53 1.22
CA TYR A 198 9.06 7.22 2.09
C TYR A 198 9.90 6.26 2.95
N ASN A 199 9.40 5.06 3.26
CA ASN A 199 10.24 4.04 3.92
C ASN A 199 11.43 3.64 3.04
N ARG A 200 11.22 3.50 1.72
CA ARG A 200 12.29 3.12 0.79
C ARG A 200 13.26 4.27 0.60
N LEU A 201 12.77 5.51 0.46
CA LEU A 201 13.62 6.70 0.40
C LEU A 201 14.52 6.81 1.63
N GLY A 202 13.97 6.64 2.84
CA GLY A 202 14.77 6.64 4.07
C GLY A 202 15.84 5.55 4.10
N GLN A 203 15.53 4.35 3.59
CA GLN A 203 16.48 3.24 3.49
C GLN A 203 17.62 3.52 2.51
N ILE A 204 17.36 4.19 1.39
CA ILE A 204 18.40 4.54 0.40
C ILE A 204 19.48 5.43 1.06
N TYR A 205 19.06 6.43 1.84
CA TYR A 205 19.98 7.32 2.55
C TYR A 205 20.68 6.68 3.76
N MET A 206 20.14 5.58 4.30
CA MET A 206 20.79 4.80 5.38
C MET A 206 21.71 3.69 4.87
N GLY A 207 21.56 3.24 3.63
CA GLY A 207 22.10 1.97 3.14
C GLY A 207 23.60 1.94 2.89
N HIS A 208 24.34 3.04 3.10
CA HIS A 208 25.76 3.13 2.78
C HIS A 208 26.66 3.20 4.04
N PRO A 209 27.77 2.43 4.10
CA PRO A 209 28.75 2.52 5.18
C PRO A 209 29.30 3.94 5.39
N ASP A 210 29.31 4.76 4.34
CA ASP A 210 29.82 6.13 4.31
C ASP A 210 28.72 7.21 4.47
N SER A 211 27.54 6.84 4.99
CA SER A 211 26.41 7.77 5.12
C SER A 211 26.82 9.03 5.87
N THR A 212 26.68 10.19 5.21
CA THR A 212 27.03 11.48 5.82
C THR A 212 25.97 11.91 6.83
N GLN A 213 26.26 12.93 7.63
CA GLN A 213 25.26 13.45 8.56
C GLN A 213 24.04 14.04 7.83
N THR A 214 24.27 14.62 6.65
CA THR A 214 23.22 15.08 5.75
C THR A 214 22.32 13.93 5.28
N ASP A 215 22.88 12.75 5.03
CA ASP A 215 22.11 11.58 4.61
C ASP A 215 21.27 11.02 5.76
N ILE A 216 21.81 11.00 6.97
CA ILE A 216 21.06 10.64 8.19
C ILE A 216 19.88 11.61 8.40
N ASP A 217 20.10 12.91 8.23
CA ASP A 217 19.03 13.92 8.35
C ASP A 217 17.95 13.75 7.29
N ARG A 218 18.32 13.45 6.04
CA ARG A 218 17.37 13.11 4.97
C ARG A 218 16.59 11.84 5.30
N ALA A 219 17.27 10.79 5.76
CA ALA A 219 16.62 9.53 6.14
C ALA A 219 15.57 9.75 7.24
N ILE A 220 15.91 10.50 8.30
CA ILE A 220 14.98 10.90 9.36
C ILE A 220 13.78 11.63 8.75
N GLY A 221 14.02 12.60 7.86
CA GLY A 221 12.97 13.34 7.17
C GLY A 221 11.97 12.43 6.45
N TYR A 222 12.45 11.48 5.66
CA TYR A 222 11.56 10.54 4.96
C TYR A 222 10.83 9.60 5.92
N PHE A 223 11.50 9.00 6.91
CA PHE A 223 10.81 8.13 7.86
C PHE A 223 9.73 8.90 8.65
N ARG A 224 10.00 10.14 9.04
CA ARG A 224 8.98 11.00 9.69
C ARG A 224 7.81 11.29 8.76
N ARG A 225 8.06 11.57 7.47
CA ARG A 225 6.97 11.72 6.49
C ARG A 225 6.17 10.43 6.35
N ALA A 226 6.80 9.26 6.27
CA ALA A 226 6.07 7.99 6.27
C ALA A 226 5.18 7.85 7.52
N ASP A 227 5.71 8.22 8.69
CA ASP A 227 4.99 8.15 9.96
C ASP A 227 3.84 9.15 10.02
N GLU A 228 4.01 10.38 9.54
CA GLU A 228 2.95 11.40 9.49
C GLU A 228 1.71 10.88 8.76
N TYR A 229 1.87 10.06 7.71
CA TYR A 229 0.78 9.41 6.97
C TYR A 229 0.27 8.11 7.59
N ALA A 230 0.76 7.72 8.78
CA ALA A 230 0.56 6.42 9.41
C ALA A 230 1.08 5.24 8.57
N MET A 231 2.12 5.46 7.75
CA MET A 231 2.69 4.48 6.83
C MET A 231 4.15 4.09 7.15
N LEU A 232 4.67 4.42 8.34
CA LEU A 232 6.02 4.02 8.78
C LEU A 232 6.09 2.53 9.13
N SER A 233 6.71 1.72 8.26
CA SER A 233 6.86 0.26 8.41
C SER A 233 7.63 -0.15 9.67
N GLN A 234 7.51 -1.41 10.10
CA GLN A 234 8.33 -1.94 11.20
C GLN A 234 9.83 -1.71 10.95
N LYS A 235 10.31 -2.05 9.75
CA LYS A 235 11.70 -1.80 9.34
C LYS A 235 12.03 -0.30 9.34
N GLY A 236 11.11 0.53 8.88
CA GLY A 236 11.24 1.98 8.93
C GLY A 236 11.36 2.52 10.36
N ALA A 237 10.57 2.01 11.30
CA ALA A 237 10.67 2.38 12.72
C ALA A 237 12.01 1.96 13.33
N ILE A 238 12.50 0.76 13.00
CA ILE A 238 13.84 0.29 13.41
C ILE A 238 14.92 1.23 12.85
N SER A 239 14.85 1.55 11.56
CA SER A 239 15.79 2.45 10.90
C SER A 239 15.74 3.87 11.47
N LEU A 240 14.56 4.40 11.77
CA LEU A 240 14.41 5.72 12.39
C LEU A 240 15.01 5.76 13.81
N LEU A 241 14.78 4.72 14.61
CA LEU A 241 15.41 4.58 15.92
C LEU A 241 16.93 4.54 15.81
N GLU A 242 17.46 3.86 14.79
CA GLU A 242 18.90 3.82 14.54
C GLU A 242 19.46 5.19 14.13
N CYS A 243 18.77 5.94 13.27
CA CYS A 243 19.14 7.32 12.96
C CYS A 243 19.18 8.20 14.23
N TYR A 244 18.18 8.05 15.11
CA TYR A 244 18.14 8.79 16.37
C TYR A 244 19.27 8.40 17.31
N ARG A 245 19.63 7.12 17.39
CA ARG A 245 20.79 6.64 18.16
C ARG A 245 22.08 7.32 17.69
N ILE A 246 22.33 7.35 16.39
CA ILE A 246 23.52 7.99 15.81
C ILE A 246 23.57 9.50 16.13
N LYS A 247 22.41 10.17 16.11
CA LYS A 247 22.29 11.59 16.49
C LYS A 247 22.57 11.81 17.97
N MET A 248 22.04 10.95 18.85
CA MET A 248 22.28 11.02 20.30
C MET A 248 23.73 10.79 20.68
N GLU A 249 24.44 9.87 20.00
CA GLU A 249 25.88 9.65 20.22
C GLU A 249 26.73 10.89 19.93
N LYS A 250 26.22 11.80 19.11
CA LYS A 250 26.84 13.10 18.81
C LYS A 250 26.37 14.22 19.74
N GLY A 251 25.58 13.90 20.76
CA GLY A 251 25.03 14.86 21.73
C GLY A 251 23.79 15.62 21.24
N GLU A 252 23.21 15.25 20.08
CA GLU A 252 21.98 15.85 19.58
C GLU A 252 20.75 15.23 20.28
N LYS A 253 19.64 15.98 20.36
CA LYS A 253 18.36 15.50 20.91
C LYS A 253 17.28 15.48 19.81
N PRO A 254 17.23 14.42 18.97
CA PRO A 254 16.39 14.40 17.78
C PRO A 254 14.88 14.24 18.06
N CYS A 255 14.51 13.72 19.22
CA CYS A 255 13.12 13.55 19.67
C CYS A 255 13.03 13.45 21.20
N ASP A 256 11.81 13.34 21.74
CA ASP A 256 11.56 13.09 23.17
C ASP A 256 11.43 11.59 23.49
N GLU A 257 11.42 11.26 24.79
CA GLU A 257 11.34 9.85 25.25
C GLU A 257 9.99 9.19 24.93
N MET A 258 8.92 10.00 24.83
CA MET A 258 7.59 9.50 24.48
C MET A 258 7.59 8.98 23.04
N GLU A 259 8.22 9.71 22.12
CA GLU A 259 8.39 9.33 20.74
C GLU A 259 9.29 8.09 20.58
N LEU A 260 10.41 8.02 21.30
CA LEU A 260 11.26 6.81 21.32
C LEU A 260 10.47 5.59 21.79
N SER A 261 9.71 5.74 22.87
CA SER A 261 8.87 4.66 23.41
C SER A 261 7.79 4.23 22.42
N ARG A 262 7.18 5.18 21.70
CA ARG A 262 6.20 4.88 20.64
C ARG A 262 6.83 4.11 19.50
N LEU A 263 7.98 4.56 18.98
CA LEU A 263 8.69 3.91 17.89
C LEU A 263 9.19 2.50 18.26
N ARG A 264 9.63 2.29 19.51
CA ARG A 264 9.97 0.95 20.03
C ARG A 264 8.77 0.00 20.01
N ARG A 265 7.59 0.44 20.46
CA ARG A 265 6.37 -0.38 20.34
C ARG A 265 6.05 -0.73 18.89
N LEU A 266 6.23 0.22 17.97
CA LEU A 266 5.97 0.01 16.54
C LEU A 266 6.99 -0.93 15.89
N SER A 267 8.23 -0.99 16.38
CA SER A 267 9.28 -1.88 15.88
C SER A 267 9.21 -3.30 16.49
N GLU A 268 8.66 -3.45 17.69
CA GLU A 268 8.69 -4.71 18.47
C GLU A 268 7.47 -5.62 18.29
N TYR A 269 6.44 -5.22 17.55
CA TYR A 269 5.12 -5.88 17.51
C TYR A 269 5.13 -7.40 17.18
N ARG A 270 6.25 -7.95 16.67
CA ARG A 270 6.40 -9.39 16.45
C ARG A 270 6.72 -10.23 17.69
N LYS A 271 7.10 -9.66 18.84
CA LYS A 271 7.50 -10.46 20.02
C LYS A 271 6.37 -10.89 20.96
N SER A 272 5.20 -10.26 20.91
CA SER A 272 4.09 -10.56 21.82
C SER A 272 3.11 -11.62 21.31
N ALA A 273 3.16 -11.98 20.02
CA ALA A 273 2.25 -12.96 19.42
C ALA A 273 2.79 -14.42 19.44
N GLU A 274 3.99 -14.65 19.99
CA GLU A 274 4.56 -15.99 20.21
C GLU A 274 4.43 -16.46 21.68
N MET A 275 3.64 -15.76 22.51
CA MET A 275 3.46 -16.11 23.94
C MET A 275 2.03 -16.52 24.36
N GLU A 276 1.11 -16.78 23.41
CA GLU A 276 -0.20 -17.37 23.69
C GLU A 276 -0.54 -18.45 22.66
#